data_AF-A0A1F8RGQ0-F1
#
_entry.id   AF-A0A1F8RGQ0-F1
#
_cell.length_a   1.000
_cell.length_b   1.000
_cell.length_c   1.000
_cell.angle_alpha   90.00
_cell.angle_beta   90.00
_cell.angle_gamma   90.00
#
_symmetry.space_group_name_H-M   'P 1'
#
loop_
_entity.id
_entity.type
_entity.pdbx_description
1 polymer ?
#
loop_
_entity_poly.entity_id
_entity_poly.type
_entity_poly.pdbx_seq_one_letter_code
_entity_poly.pdbx_strand_id
1 'polypeptide(L)'
;MRCENCGAYASRAASFCRNCGAELRNLRLPVKRTPAYPTVWQQTAPVIARGVALVALGVAAEVALNALAKGALRLPALRRPAKTKSLPARRDEHRPKGIYAVTETLVMRRVTLRR
;
A
#
# COMPACT_ATOMS: atom_id res chain seq x y z
N MET A 1 -27.46 -11.53 -48.45
CA MET A 1 -26.24 -11.81 -49.24
C MET A 1 -26.29 -13.25 -49.69
N ARG A 2 -25.77 -13.57 -50.87
CA ARG A 2 -25.75 -14.94 -51.36
C ARG A 2 -24.49 -15.64 -50.84
N CYS A 3 -24.62 -16.88 -50.38
CA CYS A 3 -23.47 -17.68 -49.97
C CYS A 3 -22.66 -18.09 -51.21
N GLU A 4 -21.35 -17.84 -51.21
CA GLU A 4 -20.45 -18.23 -52.31
C GLU A 4 -20.29 -19.75 -52.42
N ASN A 5 -20.49 -20.49 -51.32
CA ASN A 5 -20.30 -21.95 -51.29
C ASN A 5 -21.53 -22.73 -51.81
N CYS A 6 -22.75 -22.37 -51.37
CA CYS A 6 -23.97 -23.14 -51.72
C CYS A 6 -25.06 -22.31 -52.41
N GLY A 7 -24.82 -21.02 -52.66
CA GLY A 7 -25.78 -20.16 -53.35
C GLY A 7 -27.04 -19.78 -52.55
N ALA A 8 -27.21 -20.27 -51.32
CA ALA A 8 -28.35 -19.94 -50.46
C ALA A 8 -28.32 -18.45 -50.03
N TYR A 9 -29.50 -17.87 -49.82
CA TYR A 9 -29.62 -16.52 -49.26
C TYR A 9 -29.36 -16.54 -47.75
N ALA A 10 -28.40 -15.72 -47.31
CA ALA A 10 -28.10 -15.49 -45.90
C ALA A 10 -28.38 -14.03 -45.52
N SER A 11 -28.74 -13.79 -44.26
CA SER A 11 -28.88 -12.44 -43.73
C SER A 11 -27.50 -11.75 -43.67
N ARG A 12 -27.45 -10.42 -43.82
CA ARG A 12 -26.18 -9.66 -43.76
C ARG A 12 -25.50 -9.70 -42.38
N ALA A 13 -26.24 -10.05 -41.34
CA ALA A 13 -25.75 -10.16 -39.97
C ALA A 13 -25.34 -11.60 -39.58
N ALA A 14 -25.53 -12.59 -40.47
CA ALA A 14 -25.14 -13.95 -40.20
C ALA A 14 -23.63 -14.15 -40.42
N SER A 15 -22.96 -14.72 -39.42
CA SER A 15 -21.54 -15.11 -39.49
C SER A 15 -21.31 -16.34 -40.36
N PHE A 16 -22.28 -17.27 -40.39
CA PHE A 16 -22.19 -18.54 -41.09
C PHE A 16 -23.47 -18.80 -41.91
N CYS A 17 -23.33 -19.55 -43.00
CA CYS A 17 -24.48 -20.00 -43.78
C CYS A 17 -25.26 -21.07 -43.00
N ARG A 18 -26.56 -20.84 -42.78
CA ARG A 18 -27.43 -21.80 -42.09
C ARG A 18 -27.66 -23.11 -42.87
N ASN A 19 -27.38 -23.11 -44.17
CA ASN A 19 -27.60 -24.27 -45.02
C ASN A 19 -26.36 -25.17 -45.14
N CYS A 20 -25.17 -24.57 -45.35
CA CYS A 20 -23.93 -25.34 -45.59
C CYS A 20 -22.83 -25.13 -44.55
N GLY A 21 -23.03 -24.26 -43.56
CA GLY A 21 -22.05 -23.97 -42.50
C GLY A 21 -20.87 -23.08 -42.92
N ALA A 22 -20.75 -22.68 -44.20
CA ALA A 22 -19.63 -21.86 -44.66
C ALA A 22 -19.61 -20.47 -44.01
N GLU A 23 -18.43 -19.99 -43.65
CA GLU A 23 -18.21 -18.65 -43.09
C GLU A 23 -18.53 -17.57 -44.14
N LEU A 24 -19.31 -16.57 -43.74
CA LEU A 24 -19.75 -15.49 -44.61
C LEU A 24 -18.85 -14.27 -44.37
N ARG A 25 -18.01 -13.91 -45.35
CA ARG A 25 -16.98 -12.85 -45.26
C ARG A 25 -17.45 -11.43 -44.90
N ASN A 26 -18.75 -11.19 -44.66
CA ASN A 26 -19.30 -9.90 -44.23
C ASN A 26 -19.22 -9.67 -42.70
N LEU A 27 -18.22 -10.27 -42.08
CA LEU A 27 -17.98 -10.26 -40.65
C LEU A 27 -17.34 -8.94 -40.22
N ARG A 28 -18.16 -7.98 -39.78
CA ARG A 28 -17.70 -7.00 -38.76
C ARG A 28 -17.64 -7.72 -37.41
N LEU A 29 -16.73 -8.68 -37.27
CA LEU A 29 -16.48 -9.30 -35.96
C LEU A 29 -15.93 -8.23 -35.02
N PRO A 30 -16.35 -8.22 -33.74
CA PRO A 30 -15.66 -7.47 -32.72
C PRO A 30 -14.24 -8.04 -32.60
N VAL A 31 -13.25 -7.30 -33.10
CA VAL A 31 -11.83 -7.66 -32.95
C VAL A 31 -11.51 -7.67 -31.46
N LYS A 32 -10.98 -8.80 -30.96
CA LYS A 32 -10.46 -8.91 -29.61
C LYS A 32 -9.33 -7.89 -29.46
N ARG A 33 -9.60 -6.76 -28.80
CA ARG A 33 -8.58 -5.74 -28.53
C ARG A 33 -7.63 -6.29 -27.49
N THR A 34 -6.33 -6.14 -27.73
CA THR A 34 -5.30 -6.36 -26.71
C THR A 34 -5.59 -5.40 -25.55
N PRO A 35 -5.75 -5.88 -24.31
CA PRO A 35 -5.95 -4.99 -23.18
C PRO A 35 -4.69 -4.12 -23.02
N ALA A 36 -4.89 -2.79 -23.02
CA ALA A 36 -3.85 -1.88 -22.58
C ALA A 36 -3.62 -2.13 -21.09
N TYR A 37 -2.46 -2.70 -20.75
CA TYR A 37 -2.08 -2.81 -19.34
C TYR A 37 -1.79 -1.40 -18.82
N PRO A 38 -2.22 -1.06 -17.58
CA PRO A 38 -1.79 0.18 -16.97
C PRO A 38 -0.26 0.16 -16.87
N THR A 39 0.36 1.29 -17.21
CA THR A 39 1.79 1.48 -16.99
C THR A 39 2.08 1.30 -15.51
N VAL A 40 2.80 0.22 -15.16
CA VAL A 40 3.26 -0.02 -13.79
C VAL A 40 4.18 1.14 -13.42
N TRP A 41 3.77 1.91 -12.41
CA TRP A 41 4.56 3.02 -11.88
C TRP A 41 5.86 2.46 -11.28
N GLN A 42 6.95 2.59 -12.03
CA GLN A 42 8.26 2.20 -11.53
C GLN A 42 8.78 3.30 -10.61
N GLN A 43 8.82 3.02 -9.31
CA GLN A 43 9.46 3.93 -8.38
C GLN A 43 10.96 3.94 -8.63
N THR A 44 11.52 5.13 -8.80
CA THR A 44 12.92 5.40 -9.16
C THR A 44 13.94 4.93 -8.12
N ALA A 45 13.49 4.46 -6.95
CA ALA A 45 14.35 3.88 -5.93
C ALA A 45 13.78 2.54 -5.46
N PRO A 46 14.60 1.47 -5.37
CA PRO A 46 14.16 0.19 -4.83
C PRO A 46 13.69 0.38 -3.39
N VAL A 47 12.65 -0.36 -2.98
CA VAL A 47 12.02 -0.26 -1.64
C VAL A 47 13.04 -0.34 -0.51
N ILE A 48 14.10 -1.16 -0.70
CA ILE A 48 15.19 -1.35 0.26
C ILE A 48 15.94 -0.04 0.51
N ALA A 49 16.25 0.75 -0.53
CA ALA A 49 16.99 2.00 -0.40
C ALA A 49 16.22 3.03 0.45
N ARG A 50 14.89 3.08 0.29
CA ARG A 50 14.02 3.95 1.10
C ARG A 50 13.97 3.50 2.55
N GLY A 51 13.89 2.19 2.80
CA GLY A 51 13.93 1.62 4.15
C GLY A 51 15.22 1.99 4.88
N VAL A 52 16.38 1.81 4.23
CA VAL A 52 17.69 2.16 4.80
C VAL A 52 17.79 3.66 5.10
N ALA A 53 17.32 4.52 4.19
CA ALA A 53 17.35 5.96 4.39
C ALA A 53 16.54 6.42 5.61
N LEU A 54 15.33 5.87 5.80
CA LEU A 54 14.49 6.19 6.96
C LEU A 54 15.12 5.75 8.27
N VAL A 55 15.70 4.55 8.31
CA VAL A 55 16.40 4.05 9.51
C VAL A 55 17.60 4.93 9.83
N ALA A 56 18.43 5.26 8.84
CA ALA A 56 19.61 6.09 9.04
C ALA A 56 19.25 7.49 9.57
N LEU A 57 18.19 8.10 9.04
CA LEU A 57 17.68 9.38 9.53
C LEU A 57 17.18 9.30 10.97
N GLY A 58 16.45 8.24 11.34
CA GLY A 58 15.99 8.02 12.71
C GLY A 58 17.15 7.89 13.69
N VAL A 59 18.16 7.08 13.36
CA VAL A 59 19.35 6.88 14.19
C VAL A 59 20.13 8.19 14.35
N ALA A 60 20.32 8.95 13.26
CA ALA A 60 21.02 10.23 13.32
C ALA A 60 20.30 11.25 14.22
N ALA A 61 18.96 11.31 14.13
CA ALA A 61 18.15 12.17 14.99
C ALA A 61 18.26 11.79 16.47
N GLU A 62 18.20 10.49 16.79
CA GLU A 62 18.33 10.00 18.16
C GLU A 62 19.72 10.30 18.75
N VAL A 63 20.77 10.11 17.95
CA VAL A 63 22.15 10.47 18.34
C VAL A 63 22.27 11.97 18.62
N ALA A 64 21.69 12.83 17.78
CA ALA A 64 21.70 14.27 17.96
C ALA A 64 20.97 14.70 19.24
N LEU A 65 19.78 14.13 19.51
CA LEU A 65 19.02 14.40 20.74
C LEU A 65 19.79 13.97 21.99
N ASN A 66 20.41 12.79 21.96
CA ASN A 66 21.21 12.28 23.07
C ASN A 66 22.47 13.12 23.30
N ALA A 67 23.11 13.62 22.25
CA ALA A 67 24.25 14.52 22.35
C ALA A 67 23.86 15.86 23.00
N LEU A 68 22.73 16.45 22.59
CA LEU A 68 22.20 17.68 23.19
C LEU A 68 21.83 17.50 24.66
N ALA A 69 21.18 16.39 25.03
CA ALA A 69 20.83 16.09 26.41
C ALA A 69 22.06 15.95 27.31
N LYS A 70 23.12 15.28 26.82
CA LYS A 70 24.40 15.17 27.53
C LYS A 70 25.16 16.50 27.61
N GLY A 71 25.05 17.34 26.58
CA GLY A 71 25.58 18.71 26.57
C GLY A 71 24.92 19.61 27.61
N ALA A 72 23.60 19.52 27.78
CA ALA A 72 22.87 20.26 28.81
C ALA A 72 23.30 19.89 30.24
N LEU A 73 23.69 18.63 30.46
CA LEU A 73 24.26 18.16 31.73
C LEU A 73 25.73 18.56 31.95
N ARG A 74 26.43 18.99 30.89
CA ARG A 74 27.84 19.39 30.90
C ARG A 74 28.04 20.90 31.00
N LEU A 75 26.99 21.70 30.87
CA LEU A 75 27.05 23.12 31.23
C LEU A 75 27.41 23.23 32.71
N PRO A 76 28.38 24.11 33.09
CA PRO A 76 28.74 24.29 34.48
C PRO A 76 27.48 24.73 35.23
N ALA A 77 27.04 23.86 36.14
CA ALA A 77 25.85 24.07 36.95
C ALA A 77 25.96 25.45 37.64
N LEU A 78 25.21 26.43 37.15
CA LEU A 78 24.91 27.64 37.90
C LEU A 78 24.14 27.19 39.14
N ARG A 79 24.87 27.07 40.25
CA ARG A 79 24.44 26.94 41.65
C ARG A 79 23.07 26.29 41.86
N ARG A 80 23.05 25.00 42.16
CA ARG A 80 21.98 24.41 42.98
C ARG A 80 22.17 24.90 44.43
N PRO A 81 21.23 25.63 45.04
CA PRO A 81 21.28 25.89 46.48
C PRO A 81 21.04 24.58 47.23
N ALA A 82 21.74 24.43 48.35
CA ALA A 82 21.80 23.21 49.15
C ALA A 82 20.58 23.04 50.04
N LYS A 83 20.19 21.75 50.23
CA LYS A 83 19.41 21.18 51.36
C LYS A 83 17.95 21.71 51.48
N THR A 84 16.92 20.92 51.78
CA THR A 84 16.72 19.97 52.88
C THR A 84 15.40 19.20 52.70
N LYS A 85 15.31 18.06 53.41
CA LYS A 85 14.14 17.23 53.77
C LYS A 85 13.83 16.07 52.83
N SER A 86 14.28 14.89 53.26
CA SER A 86 13.76 13.59 52.86
C SER A 86 12.29 13.47 53.23
N LEU A 87 11.44 13.19 52.25
CA LEU A 87 10.04 12.78 52.46
C LEU A 87 9.99 11.31 52.87
N PRO A 88 9.07 10.91 53.77
CA PRO A 88 8.98 9.54 54.22
C PRO A 88 8.51 8.61 53.09
N ALA A 89 9.00 7.39 53.13
CA ALA A 89 8.63 6.33 52.21
C ALA A 89 7.13 6.02 52.34
N ARG A 90 6.37 6.29 51.27
CA ARG A 90 5.00 5.81 51.13
C ARG A 90 5.05 4.36 50.64
N ARG A 91 4.70 3.43 51.54
CA ARG A 91 4.49 2.02 51.22
C ARG A 91 3.08 1.81 50.67
N ASP A 92 3.04 0.96 49.64
CA ASP A 92 1.99 0.07 49.17
C ASP A 92 0.62 0.64 48.76
N GLU A 93 0.27 0.47 47.48
CA GLU A 93 -0.90 -0.33 47.07
C GLU A 93 -0.87 -0.59 45.54
N HIS A 94 -0.92 -1.88 45.16
CA HIS A 94 -1.37 -2.42 43.87
C HIS A 94 -0.94 -1.73 42.55
N ARG A 95 0.21 -2.15 42.02
CA ARG A 95 0.69 -1.78 40.67
C ARG A 95 0.25 -2.85 39.64
N PRO A 96 -0.70 -2.59 38.73
CA PRO A 96 -0.94 -3.49 37.61
C PRO A 96 0.28 -3.43 36.67
N LYS A 97 0.74 -4.62 36.25
CA LYS A 97 1.87 -4.82 35.35
C LYS A 97 1.50 -4.39 33.93
N GLY A 98 2.23 -3.39 33.42
CA GLY A 98 2.39 -3.14 31.99
C GLY A 98 1.28 -2.31 31.35
N ILE A 99 1.69 -1.34 30.55
CA ILE A 99 0.84 -0.72 29.53
C ILE A 99 1.23 -1.40 28.22
N TYR A 100 0.33 -2.19 27.64
CA TYR A 100 0.49 -2.76 26.30
C TYR A 100 -0.36 -1.94 25.34
N ALA A 101 0.31 -1.29 24.39
CA ALA A 101 -0.36 -0.70 23.24
C ALA A 101 -0.60 -1.81 22.22
N VAL A 102 -1.87 -2.14 21.97
CA VAL A 102 -2.28 -3.09 20.94
C VAL A 102 -2.74 -2.29 19.72
N THR A 103 -2.04 -2.45 18.59
CA THR A 103 -2.40 -1.80 17.33
C THR A 103 -3.04 -2.83 16.42
N GLU A 104 -4.37 -2.83 16.33
CA GLU A 104 -5.09 -3.69 15.39
C GLU A 104 -5.24 -2.98 14.04
N THR A 105 -4.93 -3.68 12.96
CA THR A 105 -5.12 -3.19 11.59
C THR A 105 -6.29 -3.93 10.95
N LEU A 106 -7.39 -3.21 10.69
CA LEU A 106 -8.56 -3.75 10.01
C LEU A 106 -8.41 -3.55 8.50
N VAL A 107 -8.29 -4.64 7.75
CA VAL A 107 -8.30 -4.62 6.28
C VAL A 107 -9.69 -4.99 5.79
N MET A 108 -10.44 -4.01 5.29
CA MET A 108 -11.74 -4.27 4.65
C MET A 108 -11.59 -4.29 3.12
N ARG A 109 -12.02 -5.39 2.50
CA ARG A 109 -12.11 -5.51 1.03
C ARG A 109 -13.47 -5.02 0.56
N ARG A 110 -13.49 -3.95 -0.24
CA ARG A 110 -14.71 -3.47 -0.89
C ARG A 110 -15.07 -4.38 -2.07
N VAL A 111 -16.22 -5.06 -2.00
CA VAL A 111 -16.77 -5.87 -3.10
C VAL A 111 -17.89 -5.07 -3.75
N THR A 112 -17.67 -4.62 -4.98
CA THR A 112 -18.72 -3.96 -5.79
C THR A 112 -19.40 -4.99 -6.67
N LEU A 113 -20.66 -5.31 -6.35
CA LEU A 113 -21.52 -6.12 -7.20
C LEU A 113 -22.18 -5.22 -8.25
N ARG A 114 -22.06 -5.56 -9.54
CA ARG A 114 -22.84 -4.94 -10.62
C ARG A 114 -23.95 -5.92 -11.04
N ARG A 115 -25.20 -5.46 -11.00
CA ARG A 115 -26.36 -6.17 -11.58
C ARG A 115 -26.39 -5.96 -13.09
#